data_AF-A0A935WN58-F1
#
_entry.id   AF-A0A935WN58-F1
#
_cell.length_a   1.000
_cell.length_b   1.000
_cell.length_c   1.000
_cell.angle_alpha   90.00
_cell.angle_beta   90.00
_cell.angle_gamma   90.00
#
_symmetry.space_group_name_H-M   'P 1'
#
loop_
_entity.id
_entity.type
_entity.pdbx_description
1 polymer ?
#
loop_
_entity_poly.entity_id
_entity_poly.type
_entity_poly.pdbx_seq_one_letter_code
_entity_poly.pdbx_strand_id
1 'polypeptide(L)'
;MFSRSKCFLVGLLAIAACLAGPTSSLADLKFTSGQLPNGNRYILVAGEFGPDDDLTPFVTLANSHKPDFVTFDSPGGNVGTALKLGRMIRLLNLSTLQTRPFQCDSACAFAFVGGVHRSAAAGSIGVHQNSLRKDIARNPDRDSEDLQLIVGYLLSYLREMGVSSELLELALKTGPNDMRHLTISEMQKIGVVGALRQAERTPEPRPEPRPTPRAPDLLPRQPSRSPHDLHDCDRLAANAYDQRKARLATGVDYNTLLGQRKDAALQCERAAEEFPNELRFQYQLARAIELDDPKRAAAMYSNLINAKYLAAYDNLGWMYNTERFGGRINKLAAIKLLREGAILGDPDSMHSLGVSLWEEDPKQAVEWFQRAVKLDHLEAKKNLEKIEAELKQANQQEIFPLFRLFKQK
;
A
#
# COMPACT_ATOMS: atom_id res chain seq x y z
N MET A 1 -76.51 10.58 -44.14
CA MET A 1 -75.92 10.27 -45.46
C MET A 1 -74.69 11.15 -45.63
N PHE A 2 -73.53 10.52 -45.90
CA PHE A 2 -72.40 10.96 -46.77
C PHE A 2 -72.20 12.47 -47.05
N SER A 3 -71.01 13.08 -47.11
CA SER A 3 -69.61 12.66 -47.14
C SER A 3 -68.72 13.91 -47.40
N ARG A 4 -67.40 13.76 -47.20
CA ARG A 4 -66.26 14.55 -47.74
C ARG A 4 -65.91 15.87 -47.03
N SER A 5 -64.88 15.91 -46.19
CA SER A 5 -63.43 15.94 -46.52
C SER A 5 -62.98 17.23 -47.21
N LYS A 6 -62.31 18.11 -46.47
CA LYS A 6 -61.11 18.82 -46.92
C LYS A 6 -60.11 18.93 -45.76
N CYS A 7 -59.03 18.18 -45.88
CA CYS A 7 -57.78 18.40 -45.15
C CYS A 7 -57.23 19.78 -45.54
N PHE A 8 -56.77 20.55 -44.55
CA PHE A 8 -55.66 21.46 -44.74
C PHE A 8 -54.68 21.28 -43.58
N LEU A 9 -53.48 20.94 -44.01
CA LEU A 9 -52.27 20.65 -43.27
C LEU A 9 -51.62 22.00 -42.92
N VAL A 10 -51.36 22.28 -41.64
CA VAL A 10 -50.39 23.29 -41.23
C VAL A 10 -49.55 22.71 -40.10
N GLY A 11 -48.25 22.67 -40.32
CA GLY A 11 -47.27 21.87 -39.60
C GLY A 11 -47.05 22.32 -38.16
N LEU A 12 -46.95 21.33 -37.27
CA LEU A 12 -46.26 21.49 -36.00
C LEU A 12 -44.81 21.05 -36.18
N LEU A 13 -43.89 21.99 -35.99
CA LEU A 13 -42.48 21.74 -35.77
C LEU A 13 -42.33 20.76 -34.59
N ALA A 14 -41.99 19.51 -34.87
CA ALA A 14 -41.46 18.60 -33.85
C ALA A 14 -39.99 18.98 -33.62
N ILE A 15 -39.73 19.79 -32.61
CA ILE A 15 -38.37 19.95 -32.07
C ILE A 15 -38.02 18.61 -31.42
N ALA A 16 -37.31 17.77 -32.17
CA ALA A 16 -36.65 16.60 -31.62
C ALA A 16 -35.52 17.10 -30.73
N ALA A 17 -35.83 17.32 -29.45
CA ALA A 17 -34.85 17.48 -28.40
C ALA A 17 -34.06 16.16 -28.33
N CYS A 18 -32.94 16.10 -29.04
CA CYS A 18 -31.88 15.15 -28.75
C CYS A 18 -31.38 15.48 -27.34
N LEU A 19 -32.01 14.87 -26.33
CA LEU A 19 -31.45 14.74 -25.02
C LEU A 19 -30.19 13.89 -25.17
N ALA A 20 -29.08 14.55 -25.45
CA ALA A 20 -27.76 14.02 -25.14
C ALA A 20 -27.74 13.84 -23.62
N GLY A 21 -28.16 12.65 -23.17
CA GLY A 21 -27.89 12.21 -21.82
C GLY A 21 -26.39 12.28 -21.57
N PRO A 22 -25.95 12.58 -20.34
CA PRO A 22 -24.53 12.55 -20.04
C PRO A 22 -24.00 11.17 -20.42
N THR A 23 -23.04 11.12 -21.35
CA THR A 23 -22.22 9.95 -21.56
C THR A 23 -21.31 9.81 -20.34
N SER A 24 -21.85 9.20 -19.29
CA SER A 24 -21.05 8.65 -18.22
C SER A 24 -20.15 7.59 -18.82
N SER A 25 -18.88 7.95 -19.00
CA SER A 25 -17.78 7.05 -19.32
C SER A 25 -17.69 5.99 -18.21
N LEU A 26 -18.36 4.85 -18.41
CA LEU A 26 -18.22 3.68 -17.55
C LEU A 26 -16.81 3.10 -17.76
N ALA A 27 -15.95 3.24 -16.75
CA ALA A 27 -14.72 2.44 -16.65
C ALA A 27 -15.13 1.00 -16.27
N ASP A 28 -14.64 0.02 -17.04
CA ASP A 28 -15.32 -1.27 -17.23
C ASP A 28 -14.29 -2.42 -17.30
N LEU A 29 -13.33 -2.44 -16.35
CA LEU A 29 -12.32 -3.48 -16.27
C LEU A 29 -12.98 -4.85 -15.98
N LYS A 30 -12.76 -5.83 -16.87
CA LYS A 30 -13.41 -7.16 -16.83
C LYS A 30 -12.38 -8.25 -16.63
N PHE A 31 -12.79 -9.28 -15.87
CA PHE A 31 -11.98 -10.45 -15.57
C PHE A 31 -12.68 -11.72 -16.05
N THR A 32 -12.06 -12.43 -16.98
CA THR A 32 -12.62 -13.67 -17.54
C THR A 32 -11.64 -14.80 -17.38
N SER A 33 -12.08 -15.92 -16.81
CA SER A 33 -11.26 -17.13 -16.72
C SER A 33 -11.45 -18.02 -17.94
N GLY A 34 -10.40 -18.71 -18.35
CA GLY A 34 -10.47 -19.71 -19.40
C GLY A 34 -9.46 -20.83 -19.22
N GLN A 35 -9.44 -21.74 -20.19
CA GLN A 35 -8.49 -22.84 -20.27
C GLN A 35 -8.08 -23.04 -21.74
N LEU A 36 -6.78 -23.18 -21.98
CA LEU A 36 -6.23 -23.48 -23.28
C LEU A 36 -6.36 -24.99 -23.59
N PRO A 37 -6.28 -25.41 -24.87
CA PRO A 37 -6.34 -26.83 -25.25
C PRO A 37 -5.28 -27.72 -24.59
N ASN A 38 -4.14 -27.14 -24.19
CA ASN A 38 -3.07 -27.85 -23.47
C ASN A 38 -3.33 -27.99 -21.97
N GLY A 39 -4.48 -27.54 -21.47
CA GLY A 39 -4.88 -27.62 -20.07
C GLY A 39 -4.51 -26.40 -19.22
N ASN A 40 -3.69 -25.47 -19.72
CA ASN A 40 -3.30 -24.29 -18.96
C ASN A 40 -4.48 -23.34 -18.75
N ARG A 41 -4.71 -22.95 -17.50
CA ARG A 41 -5.78 -22.04 -17.09
C ARG A 41 -5.27 -20.61 -17.06
N TYR A 42 -6.13 -19.68 -17.42
CA TYR A 42 -5.76 -18.26 -17.43
C TYR A 42 -6.87 -17.37 -16.90
N ILE A 43 -6.46 -16.17 -16.50
CA ILE A 43 -7.36 -15.01 -16.36
C ILE A 43 -6.98 -13.99 -17.43
N LEU A 44 -7.97 -13.53 -18.18
CA LEU A 44 -7.89 -12.39 -19.07
C LEU A 44 -8.38 -11.15 -18.33
N VAL A 45 -7.53 -10.13 -18.27
CA VAL A 45 -7.88 -8.78 -17.78
C VAL A 45 -8.13 -7.91 -19.01
N ALA A 46 -9.36 -7.46 -19.21
CA ALA A 46 -9.76 -6.71 -20.40
C ALA A 46 -10.37 -5.35 -20.05
N GLY A 47 -10.11 -4.34 -20.88
CA GLY A 47 -10.67 -2.99 -20.73
C GLY A 47 -9.71 -1.94 -20.17
N GLU A 48 -10.20 -0.71 -20.00
CA GLU A 48 -9.43 0.42 -19.46
C GLU A 48 -9.43 0.38 -17.93
N PHE A 49 -8.27 0.67 -17.31
CA PHE A 49 -8.15 0.81 -15.86
C PHE A 49 -8.83 2.11 -15.39
N GLY A 50 -9.95 2.00 -14.69
CA GLY A 50 -10.62 3.09 -14.00
C GLY A 50 -9.99 3.41 -12.64
N PRO A 51 -10.10 4.66 -12.15
CA PRO A 51 -9.59 5.06 -10.83
C PRO A 51 -10.31 4.37 -9.66
N ASP A 52 -11.57 3.98 -9.88
CA ASP A 52 -12.48 3.44 -8.86
C ASP A 52 -12.84 1.97 -9.12
N ASP A 53 -12.12 1.29 -10.02
CA ASP A 53 -12.38 -0.12 -10.34
C ASP A 53 -12.23 -1.02 -9.11
N ASP A 54 -13.21 -1.90 -8.90
CA ASP A 54 -13.16 -2.96 -7.91
C ASP A 54 -12.36 -4.16 -8.44
N LEU A 55 -11.26 -4.49 -7.74
CA LEU A 55 -10.40 -5.62 -8.07
C LEU A 55 -10.75 -6.90 -7.29
N THR A 56 -11.77 -6.87 -6.43
CA THR A 56 -12.25 -8.06 -5.68
C THR A 56 -12.65 -9.22 -6.60
N PRO A 57 -13.30 -9.00 -7.76
CA PRO A 57 -13.63 -10.08 -8.68
C PRO A 57 -12.39 -10.80 -9.23
N PHE A 58 -11.29 -10.08 -9.47
CA PHE A 58 -10.03 -10.69 -9.90
C PHE A 58 -9.49 -11.68 -8.86
N VAL A 59 -9.46 -11.30 -7.59
CA VAL A 59 -8.97 -12.17 -6.49
C VAL A 59 -9.86 -13.39 -6.33
N THR A 60 -11.17 -13.18 -6.39
CA THR A 60 -12.17 -14.25 -6.30
C THR A 60 -11.97 -15.27 -7.40
N LEU A 61 -11.76 -14.79 -8.63
CA LEU A 61 -11.50 -15.61 -9.79
C LEU A 61 -10.14 -16.33 -9.70
N ALA A 62 -9.10 -15.66 -9.24
CA ALA A 62 -7.78 -16.25 -9.05
C ALA A 62 -7.78 -17.40 -8.04
N ASN A 63 -8.46 -17.22 -6.91
CA ASN A 63 -8.55 -18.24 -5.86
C ASN A 63 -9.41 -19.44 -6.28
N SER A 64 -10.51 -19.19 -6.99
CA SER A 64 -11.42 -20.26 -7.43
C SER A 64 -10.89 -21.04 -8.63
N HIS A 65 -10.42 -20.33 -9.66
CA HIS A 65 -10.00 -20.94 -10.92
C HIS A 65 -8.54 -21.43 -10.90
N LYS A 66 -7.72 -20.92 -9.97
CA LYS A 66 -6.27 -21.22 -9.84
C LYS A 66 -5.54 -21.14 -11.18
N PRO A 67 -5.51 -19.96 -11.84
CA PRO A 67 -4.90 -19.82 -13.15
C PRO A 67 -3.40 -20.04 -13.10
N ASP A 68 -2.84 -20.57 -14.20
CA ASP A 68 -1.40 -20.70 -14.37
C ASP A 68 -0.77 -19.35 -14.75
N PHE A 69 -1.52 -18.50 -15.46
CA PHE A 69 -1.08 -17.16 -15.83
C PHE A 69 -2.22 -16.14 -15.98
N VAL A 70 -1.86 -14.86 -15.93
CA VAL A 70 -2.70 -13.72 -16.26
C VAL A 70 -2.24 -13.13 -17.60
N THR A 71 -3.18 -12.83 -18.48
CA THR A 71 -2.96 -12.13 -19.76
C THR A 71 -3.83 -10.88 -19.82
N PHE A 72 -3.44 -9.91 -20.64
CA PHE A 72 -4.11 -8.61 -20.70
C PHE A 72 -4.59 -8.29 -22.12
N ASP A 73 -5.77 -7.70 -22.20
CA ASP A 73 -6.32 -7.03 -23.39
C ASP A 73 -6.79 -5.62 -22.99
N SER A 74 -5.81 -4.74 -22.76
CA SER A 74 -6.03 -3.43 -22.15
C SER A 74 -5.23 -2.33 -22.85
N PRO A 75 -5.88 -1.20 -23.18
CA PRO A 75 -5.19 0.00 -23.66
C PRO A 75 -4.46 0.77 -22.54
N GLY A 76 -4.56 0.32 -21.28
CA GLY A 76 -4.09 1.05 -20.10
C GLY A 76 -5.20 1.81 -19.41
N GLY A 77 -4.92 2.98 -18.84
CA GLY A 77 -5.84 3.76 -18.01
C GLY A 77 -5.15 4.36 -16.79
N ASN A 78 -5.84 4.38 -15.64
CA ASN A 78 -5.33 4.82 -14.36
C ASN A 78 -4.16 3.94 -13.88
N VAL A 79 -3.02 4.58 -13.65
CA VAL A 79 -1.79 3.90 -13.23
C VAL A 79 -1.95 3.36 -11.81
N GLY A 80 -2.61 4.08 -10.92
CA GLY A 80 -2.88 3.63 -9.55
C GLY A 80 -3.56 2.25 -9.50
N THR A 81 -4.63 2.06 -10.26
CA THR A 81 -5.37 0.79 -10.36
C THR A 81 -4.52 -0.32 -10.99
N ALA A 82 -3.77 -0.03 -12.05
CA ALA A 82 -2.88 -1.00 -12.67
C ALA A 82 -1.78 -1.48 -11.69
N LEU A 83 -1.21 -0.57 -10.89
CA LEU A 83 -0.22 -0.92 -9.86
C LEU A 83 -0.84 -1.76 -8.74
N LYS A 84 -2.08 -1.46 -8.30
CA LYS A 84 -2.83 -2.29 -7.34
C LYS A 84 -2.99 -3.71 -7.87
N LEU A 85 -3.50 -3.86 -9.10
CA LEU A 85 -3.67 -5.16 -9.73
C LEU A 85 -2.34 -5.92 -9.85
N GLY A 86 -1.27 -5.24 -10.28
CA GLY A 86 0.05 -5.84 -10.36
C GLY A 86 0.60 -6.35 -9.03
N ARG A 87 0.37 -5.62 -7.92
CA ARG A 87 0.70 -6.13 -6.57
C ARG A 87 -0.15 -7.33 -6.18
N MET A 88 -1.42 -7.39 -6.57
CA MET A 88 -2.28 -8.55 -6.30
C MET A 88 -1.83 -9.78 -7.08
N ILE A 89 -1.45 -9.62 -8.36
CA ILE A 89 -0.84 -10.68 -9.18
C ILE A 89 0.41 -11.24 -8.49
N ARG A 90 1.28 -10.35 -7.99
CA ARG A 90 2.50 -10.72 -7.25
C ARG A 90 2.19 -11.49 -5.97
N LEU A 91 1.28 -10.96 -5.14
CA LEU A 91 0.89 -11.56 -3.85
C LEU A 91 0.25 -12.93 -4.01
N LEU A 92 -0.52 -13.14 -5.08
CA LEU A 92 -1.13 -14.42 -5.43
C LEU A 92 -0.16 -15.38 -6.13
N ASN A 93 1.12 -14.99 -6.28
CA ASN A 93 2.17 -15.78 -6.92
C ASN A 93 1.82 -16.22 -8.36
N LEU A 94 1.13 -15.36 -9.11
CA LEU A 94 0.68 -15.66 -10.47
C LEU A 94 1.71 -15.25 -11.53
N SER A 95 1.82 -16.03 -12.60
CA SER A 95 2.63 -15.66 -13.77
C SER A 95 1.88 -14.69 -14.67
N THR A 96 2.59 -13.91 -15.47
CA THR A 96 1.99 -13.09 -16.53
C THR A 96 2.52 -13.51 -17.90
N LEU A 97 1.61 -13.58 -18.87
CA LEU A 97 1.91 -13.94 -20.26
C LEU A 97 1.23 -12.93 -21.17
N GLN A 98 2.00 -12.27 -22.04
CA GLN A 98 1.46 -11.38 -23.05
C GLN A 98 1.81 -11.87 -24.46
N THR A 99 0.82 -11.86 -25.36
CA THR A 99 1.01 -12.21 -26.77
C THR A 99 0.38 -11.14 -27.65
N ARG A 100 0.81 -11.05 -28.92
CA ARG A 100 0.36 -10.00 -29.85
C ARG A 100 -1.15 -9.97 -30.17
N PRO A 101 -1.92 -11.07 -30.11
CA PRO A 101 -3.36 -11.00 -30.33
C PRO A 101 -4.12 -10.15 -29.31
N PHE A 102 -3.52 -9.87 -28.14
CA PHE A 102 -4.11 -9.05 -27.10
C PHE A 102 -3.29 -7.79 -26.84
N GLN A 103 -3.98 -6.71 -26.52
CA GLN A 103 -3.35 -5.41 -26.27
C GLN A 103 -2.81 -5.31 -24.84
N CYS A 104 -1.63 -4.71 -24.64
CA CYS A 104 -1.19 -4.30 -23.31
C CYS A 104 -0.32 -3.07 -23.39
N ASP A 105 -0.97 -1.91 -23.30
CA ASP A 105 -0.33 -0.63 -23.47
C ASP A 105 -0.39 0.21 -22.18
N SER A 106 0.49 1.20 -22.08
CA SER A 106 0.37 2.27 -21.10
C SER A 106 0.42 1.73 -19.66
N ALA A 107 -0.59 2.04 -18.84
CA ALA A 107 -0.72 1.53 -17.47
C ALA A 107 -0.71 -0.01 -17.38
N CYS A 108 -1.16 -0.73 -18.42
CA CYS A 108 -1.18 -2.20 -18.46
C CYS A 108 0.21 -2.80 -18.22
N ALA A 109 1.26 -2.18 -18.78
CA ALA A 109 2.64 -2.63 -18.61
C ALA A 109 3.02 -2.74 -17.13
N PHE A 110 2.51 -1.83 -16.29
CA PHE A 110 2.76 -1.86 -14.85
C PHE A 110 2.02 -2.99 -14.15
N ALA A 111 0.79 -3.33 -14.55
CA ALA A 111 0.10 -4.50 -14.01
C ALA A 111 0.80 -5.80 -14.44
N PHE A 112 1.22 -5.88 -15.71
CA PHE A 112 1.93 -7.03 -16.29
C PHE A 112 3.21 -7.40 -15.53
N VAL A 113 4.02 -6.41 -15.12
CA VAL A 113 5.27 -6.69 -14.40
C VAL A 113 5.06 -7.23 -12.98
N GLY A 114 3.82 -7.25 -12.49
CA GLY A 114 3.41 -7.91 -11.26
C GLY A 114 3.65 -9.42 -11.23
N GLY A 115 3.75 -10.08 -12.38
CA GLY A 115 3.93 -11.53 -12.47
C GLY A 115 5.25 -12.04 -11.87
N VAL A 116 5.21 -13.22 -11.22
CA VAL A 116 6.41 -13.88 -10.65
C VAL A 116 7.30 -14.52 -11.72
N HIS A 117 6.67 -15.06 -12.76
CA HIS A 117 7.30 -15.41 -14.02
C HIS A 117 6.60 -14.63 -15.13
N ARG A 118 7.38 -13.98 -15.99
CA ARG A 118 6.88 -13.02 -16.97
C ARG A 118 7.37 -13.41 -18.35
N SER A 119 6.44 -13.63 -19.27
CA SER A 119 6.74 -13.93 -20.68
C SER A 119 5.94 -12.99 -21.56
N ALA A 120 6.57 -12.41 -22.58
CA ALA A 120 5.89 -11.56 -23.54
C ALA A 120 6.46 -11.76 -24.94
N ALA A 121 5.59 -11.73 -25.96
CA ALA A 121 6.03 -11.69 -27.34
C ALA A 121 6.70 -10.34 -27.64
N ALA A 122 7.71 -10.33 -28.53
CA ALA A 122 8.33 -9.07 -28.95
C ALA A 122 7.26 -8.08 -29.45
N GLY A 123 7.27 -6.85 -28.97
CA GLY A 123 6.31 -5.81 -29.34
C GLY A 123 4.93 -5.89 -28.70
N SER A 124 4.66 -6.86 -27.80
CA SER A 124 3.33 -7.00 -27.19
C SER A 124 3.10 -6.12 -25.95
N ILE A 125 4.09 -5.32 -25.54
CA ILE A 125 3.99 -4.39 -24.41
C ILE A 125 4.32 -2.98 -24.92
N GLY A 126 3.37 -2.06 -24.80
CA GLY A 126 3.50 -0.65 -25.18
C GLY A 126 3.66 0.27 -23.98
N VAL A 127 4.51 1.30 -24.09
CA VAL A 127 4.71 2.34 -23.05
C VAL A 127 4.69 3.74 -23.66
N HIS A 128 4.18 4.73 -22.90
CA HIS A 128 4.16 6.14 -23.29
C HIS A 128 3.91 7.11 -22.12
N GLN A 129 4.16 8.41 -22.32
CA GLN A 129 4.15 9.40 -21.22
C GLN A 129 2.75 9.76 -20.70
N ASN A 130 1.71 9.61 -21.52
CA ASN A 130 0.34 10.05 -21.17
C ASN A 130 -0.32 9.11 -20.15
N SER A 131 0.21 7.88 -20.00
CA SER A 131 -0.05 7.01 -18.84
C SER A 131 0.21 7.73 -17.51
N LEU A 132 1.29 8.51 -17.44
CA LEU A 132 1.73 9.19 -16.23
C LEU A 132 1.02 10.53 -16.06
N ARG A 133 0.93 11.32 -17.15
CA ARG A 133 0.40 12.69 -17.12
C ARG A 133 -1.10 12.79 -16.84
N LYS A 134 -1.95 11.83 -17.23
CA LYS A 134 -3.41 11.91 -17.01
C LYS A 134 -3.80 11.79 -15.54
N ASP A 135 -3.10 10.98 -14.76
CA ASP A 135 -3.30 10.90 -13.31
C ASP A 135 -2.79 12.17 -12.60
N ILE A 136 -1.78 12.84 -13.19
CA ILE A 136 -1.25 14.14 -12.73
C ILE A 136 -2.21 15.30 -13.09
N ALA A 137 -2.93 15.23 -14.22
CA ALA A 137 -3.66 16.36 -14.81
C ALA A 137 -5.10 16.58 -14.29
N ARG A 138 -5.59 15.81 -13.30
CA ARG A 138 -6.92 16.04 -12.71
C ARG A 138 -7.00 17.28 -11.81
N ASN A 139 -5.90 18.00 -11.58
CA ASN A 139 -5.93 19.32 -10.95
C ASN A 139 -4.73 20.20 -11.41
N PRO A 140 -4.93 21.17 -12.32
CA PRO A 140 -3.85 21.99 -12.87
C PRO A 140 -3.20 22.96 -11.87
N ASP A 141 -3.74 23.10 -10.65
CA ASP A 141 -3.26 24.02 -9.60
C ASP A 141 -2.31 23.37 -8.57
N ARG A 142 -1.80 22.15 -8.82
CA ARG A 142 -0.87 21.48 -7.88
C ARG A 142 0.59 21.57 -8.31
N ASP A 143 1.40 22.09 -7.40
CA ASP A 143 2.83 22.36 -7.54
C ASP A 143 3.67 21.14 -7.95
N SER A 144 4.84 21.44 -8.54
CA SER A 144 5.89 20.49 -8.97
C SER A 144 6.34 19.43 -7.94
N GLU A 145 5.99 19.60 -6.66
CA GLU A 145 6.27 18.68 -5.56
C GLU A 145 5.45 17.36 -5.68
N ASP A 146 4.22 17.41 -6.19
CA ASP A 146 3.37 16.21 -6.37
C ASP A 146 3.88 15.28 -7.48
N LEU A 147 4.57 15.84 -8.48
CA LEU A 147 5.17 15.08 -9.59
C LEU A 147 6.33 14.21 -9.11
N GLN A 148 7.17 14.74 -8.20
CA GLN A 148 8.31 14.01 -7.66
C GLN A 148 7.86 12.81 -6.81
N LEU A 149 6.74 12.96 -6.07
CA LEU A 149 6.14 11.89 -5.29
C LEU A 149 5.62 10.75 -6.18
N ILE A 150 4.94 11.06 -7.29
CA ILE A 150 4.42 10.06 -8.23
C ILE A 150 5.56 9.30 -8.91
N VAL A 151 6.59 10.01 -9.37
CA VAL A 151 7.79 9.38 -9.96
C VAL A 151 8.48 8.48 -8.94
N GLY A 152 8.66 8.94 -7.69
CA GLY A 152 9.24 8.13 -6.62
C GLY A 152 8.43 6.86 -6.32
N TYR A 153 7.10 6.96 -6.31
CA TYR A 153 6.20 5.82 -6.11
C TYR A 153 6.31 4.78 -7.23
N LEU A 154 6.42 5.22 -8.49
CA LEU A 154 6.61 4.34 -9.64
C LEU A 154 7.98 3.67 -9.65
N LEU A 155 9.03 4.41 -9.32
CA LEU A 155 10.37 3.86 -9.17
C LEU A 155 10.43 2.80 -8.04
N SER A 156 9.72 3.03 -6.94
CA SER A 156 9.56 2.02 -5.88
C SER A 156 8.86 0.77 -6.40
N TYR A 157 7.72 0.94 -7.08
CA TYR A 157 6.98 -0.18 -7.64
C TYR A 157 7.81 -1.00 -8.64
N LEU A 158 8.53 -0.35 -9.56
CA LEU A 158 9.39 -1.06 -10.52
C LEU A 158 10.47 -1.86 -9.80
N ARG A 159 11.06 -1.29 -8.75
CA ARG A 159 12.03 -1.99 -7.89
C ARG A 159 11.42 -3.18 -7.17
N GLU A 160 10.23 -3.02 -6.58
CA GLU A 160 9.45 -4.10 -5.94
C GLU A 160 9.20 -5.26 -6.93
N MET A 161 8.95 -4.94 -8.21
CA MET A 161 8.71 -5.91 -9.27
C MET A 161 9.97 -6.42 -9.95
N GLY A 162 11.17 -6.00 -9.53
CA GLY A 162 12.43 -6.40 -10.15
C GLY A 162 12.56 -5.92 -11.61
N VAL A 163 12.14 -4.69 -11.88
CA VAL A 163 12.19 -4.02 -13.19
C VAL A 163 13.07 -2.78 -13.07
N SER A 164 13.92 -2.54 -14.07
CA SER A 164 14.76 -1.34 -14.15
C SER A 164 13.91 -0.07 -14.33
N SER A 165 14.36 1.03 -13.73
CA SER A 165 13.78 2.36 -13.92
C SER A 165 13.83 2.85 -15.37
N GLU A 166 14.69 2.25 -16.20
CA GLU A 166 14.75 2.51 -17.65
C GLU A 166 13.38 2.31 -18.33
N LEU A 167 12.50 1.44 -17.80
CA LEU A 167 11.13 1.31 -18.29
C LEU A 167 10.34 2.62 -18.18
N LEU A 168 10.48 3.32 -17.03
CA LEU A 168 9.81 4.61 -16.80
C LEU A 168 10.39 5.69 -17.71
N GLU A 169 11.71 5.69 -17.92
CA GLU A 169 12.37 6.61 -18.84
C GLU A 169 11.89 6.41 -20.29
N LEU A 170 11.77 5.16 -20.75
CA LEU A 170 11.25 4.84 -22.07
C LEU A 170 9.80 5.31 -22.25
N ALA A 171 8.97 5.15 -21.21
CA ALA A 171 7.61 5.67 -21.20
C ALA A 171 7.60 7.21 -21.32
N LEU A 172 8.37 7.91 -20.48
CA LEU A 172 8.42 9.38 -20.44
C LEU A 172 9.01 10.03 -21.70
N LYS A 173 9.96 9.38 -22.37
CA LYS A 173 10.54 9.84 -23.64
C LYS A 173 9.60 9.70 -24.83
N THR A 174 8.56 8.88 -24.70
CA THR A 174 7.61 8.61 -25.79
C THR A 174 6.49 9.65 -25.75
N GLY A 175 6.21 10.29 -26.89
CA GLY A 175 5.23 11.36 -27.06
C GLY A 175 3.82 11.03 -26.52
N PRO A 176 2.97 12.03 -26.26
CA PRO A 176 1.66 11.77 -25.61
C PRO A 176 0.70 11.03 -26.55
N ASN A 177 0.94 11.13 -27.86
CA ASN A 177 0.19 10.49 -28.95
C ASN A 177 0.98 9.34 -29.62
N ASP A 178 2.18 9.02 -29.13
CA ASP A 178 3.03 7.97 -29.66
C ASP A 178 3.04 6.78 -28.70
N MET A 179 3.15 5.56 -29.23
CA MET A 179 3.31 4.35 -28.43
C MET A 179 4.64 3.67 -28.75
N ARG A 180 5.46 3.40 -27.73
CA ARG A 180 6.69 2.63 -27.89
C ARG A 180 6.46 1.18 -27.49
N HIS A 181 6.53 0.28 -28.46
CA HIS A 181 6.45 -1.16 -28.22
C HIS A 181 7.85 -1.75 -27.99
N LEU A 182 8.01 -2.49 -26.90
CA LEU A 182 9.31 -3.01 -26.46
C LEU A 182 9.73 -4.25 -27.26
N THR A 183 10.99 -4.29 -27.69
CA THR A 183 11.61 -5.50 -28.23
C THR A 183 11.86 -6.53 -27.12
N ILE A 184 12.01 -7.81 -27.49
CA ILE A 184 12.33 -8.85 -26.52
C ILE A 184 13.65 -8.59 -25.78
N SER A 185 14.66 -8.05 -26.49
CA SER A 185 15.96 -7.74 -25.89
C SER A 185 15.85 -6.62 -24.85
N GLU A 186 15.07 -5.58 -25.14
CA GLU A 186 14.81 -4.49 -24.18
C GLU A 186 14.08 -5.03 -22.96
N MET A 187 13.02 -5.82 -23.17
CA MET A 187 12.25 -6.39 -22.07
C MET A 187 13.11 -7.28 -21.16
N GLN A 188 14.04 -8.05 -21.71
CA GLN A 188 14.99 -8.84 -20.93
C GLN A 188 16.00 -7.97 -20.18
N LYS A 189 16.60 -6.99 -20.88
CA LYS A 189 17.60 -6.07 -20.32
C LYS A 189 17.04 -5.30 -19.11
N ILE A 190 15.81 -4.81 -19.22
CA ILE A 190 15.18 -3.98 -18.17
C ILE A 190 14.34 -4.81 -17.19
N GLY A 191 14.28 -6.14 -17.34
CA GLY A 191 13.57 -7.02 -16.42
C GLY A 191 12.04 -7.00 -16.54
N VAL A 192 11.46 -6.59 -17.67
CA VAL A 192 10.01 -6.74 -17.94
C VAL A 192 9.64 -8.22 -18.14
N VAL A 193 10.52 -9.01 -18.75
CA VAL A 193 10.36 -10.47 -18.91
C VAL A 193 11.51 -11.23 -18.27
N GLY A 194 11.28 -12.52 -17.98
CA GLY A 194 12.22 -13.40 -17.30
C GLY A 194 11.83 -13.68 -15.85
N ALA A 195 12.43 -14.71 -15.27
CA ALA A 195 12.31 -15.00 -13.83
C ALA A 195 13.16 -13.98 -13.05
N LEU A 196 12.69 -13.59 -11.86
CA LEU A 196 13.56 -12.91 -10.90
C LEU A 196 14.82 -13.76 -10.75
N ARG A 197 15.98 -13.26 -11.20
CA ARG A 197 17.25 -13.80 -10.74
C ARG A 197 17.23 -13.58 -9.24
N GLN A 198 17.05 -14.66 -8.48
CA GLN A 198 17.43 -14.63 -7.07
C GLN A 198 18.88 -14.16 -7.10
N ALA A 199 19.13 -12.94 -6.62
CA ALA A 199 20.48 -12.47 -6.45
C ALA A 199 21.13 -13.47 -5.50
N GLU A 200 22.00 -14.33 -6.04
CA GLU A 200 22.85 -15.20 -5.25
C GLU A 200 23.58 -14.28 -4.26
N ARG A 201 23.23 -14.41 -2.98
CA ARG A 201 24.00 -13.78 -1.91
C ARG A 201 25.37 -14.46 -1.92
N THR A 202 26.33 -13.83 -2.57
CA THR A 202 27.73 -14.13 -2.33
C THR A 202 28.06 -13.66 -0.92
N PRO A 203 28.59 -14.51 -0.03
CA PRO A 203 28.96 -14.07 1.32
C PRO A 203 30.15 -13.10 1.19
N GLU A 204 29.98 -11.89 1.69
CA GLU A 204 31.08 -10.91 1.78
C GLU A 204 32.10 -11.38 2.84
N PRO A 205 33.41 -11.29 2.59
CA PRO A 205 34.41 -11.73 3.56
C PRO A 205 34.46 -10.79 4.76
N ARG A 206 34.45 -11.36 5.97
CA ARG A 206 34.63 -10.60 7.22
C ARG A 206 35.99 -9.90 7.25
N PRO A 207 36.07 -8.60 7.57
CA PRO A 207 37.35 -7.94 7.78
C PRO A 207 37.99 -8.38 9.10
N GLU A 208 39.30 -8.62 9.07
CA GLU A 208 40.09 -8.92 10.26
C GLU A 208 40.20 -7.70 11.20
N PRO A 209 40.25 -7.91 12.53
CA PRO A 209 40.33 -6.82 13.49
C PRO A 209 41.74 -6.20 13.51
N ARG A 210 41.81 -4.87 13.39
CA ARG A 210 43.03 -4.11 13.69
C ARG A 210 43.20 -3.94 15.21
N PRO A 211 44.44 -3.93 15.73
CA PRO A 211 44.68 -3.65 17.14
C PRO A 211 44.48 -2.15 17.42
N THR A 212 43.69 -1.85 18.46
CA THR A 212 43.49 -0.49 18.96
C THR A 212 44.58 -0.09 19.97
N PRO A 213 45.01 1.19 20.02
CA PRO A 213 45.92 1.67 21.04
C PRO A 213 45.20 1.84 22.39
N ARG A 214 45.91 1.53 23.46
CA ARG A 214 45.44 1.62 24.85
C ARG A 214 45.30 3.09 25.28
N ALA A 215 44.10 3.50 25.68
CA ALA A 215 43.86 4.78 26.36
C ALA A 215 43.99 4.62 27.89
N PRO A 216 44.29 5.71 28.64
CA PRO A 216 44.59 5.64 30.07
C PRO A 216 43.33 5.48 30.93
N ASP A 217 43.51 4.87 32.11
CA ASP A 217 42.51 4.61 33.13
C ASP A 217 41.71 5.85 33.53
N LEU A 218 40.38 5.75 33.44
CA LEU A 218 39.45 6.61 34.18
C LEU A 218 38.24 5.80 34.69
N LEU A 219 38.15 5.78 36.03
CA LEU A 219 36.97 5.61 36.90
C LEU A 219 36.28 4.22 36.98
N PRO A 220 35.62 3.91 38.12
CA PRO A 220 35.17 2.56 38.44
C PRO A 220 34.08 2.11 37.47
N ARG A 221 34.31 0.96 36.80
CA ARG A 221 33.32 0.33 35.93
C ARG A 221 32.06 -0.01 36.73
N GLN A 222 30.94 0.59 36.33
CA GLN A 222 29.62 0.09 36.72
C GLN A 222 29.45 -1.36 36.22
N PRO A 223 28.69 -2.21 36.93
CA PRO A 223 28.45 -3.60 36.49
C PRO A 223 27.87 -3.58 35.07
N SER A 224 28.47 -4.36 34.17
CA SER A 224 28.08 -4.42 32.76
C SER A 224 26.59 -4.77 32.64
N ARG A 225 25.75 -3.77 32.35
CA ARG A 225 24.34 -3.98 32.06
C ARG A 225 24.23 -4.58 30.65
N SER A 226 23.54 -5.70 30.53
CA SER A 226 23.26 -6.29 29.24
C SER A 226 22.18 -5.45 28.53
N PRO A 227 22.23 -5.26 27.21
CA PRO A 227 21.13 -4.64 26.47
C PRO A 227 19.81 -5.42 26.62
N HIS A 228 19.84 -6.66 27.07
CA HIS A 228 18.62 -7.46 27.33
C HIS A 228 17.99 -7.21 28.70
N ASP A 229 18.72 -6.56 29.62
CA ASP A 229 18.19 -6.22 30.93
C ASP A 229 17.14 -5.11 30.82
N LEU A 230 16.24 -5.05 31.80
CA LEU A 230 15.21 -4.03 31.85
C LEU A 230 15.84 -2.66 32.15
N HIS A 231 15.90 -1.79 31.14
CA HIS A 231 16.47 -0.45 31.26
C HIS A 231 15.45 0.57 31.79
N ASP A 232 15.91 1.70 32.34
CA ASP A 232 15.01 2.78 32.78
C ASP A 232 14.23 3.39 31.60
N CYS A 233 14.83 3.39 30.40
CA CYS A 233 14.13 3.72 29.16
C CYS A 233 12.93 2.78 28.94
N ASP A 234 13.12 1.46 29.07
CA ASP A 234 12.06 0.47 28.93
C ASP A 234 10.92 0.69 29.95
N ARG A 235 11.26 1.04 31.19
CA ARG A 235 10.27 1.33 32.25
C ARG A 235 9.45 2.58 31.97
N LEU A 236 10.05 3.59 31.35
CA LEU A 236 9.43 4.90 31.15
C LEU A 236 8.74 5.04 29.79
N ALA A 237 9.16 4.28 28.79
CA ALA A 237 8.80 4.54 27.39
C ALA A 237 8.59 3.31 26.52
N ALA A 238 8.60 2.08 27.04
CA ALA A 238 8.30 0.91 26.20
C ALA A 238 6.88 0.99 25.64
N ASN A 239 6.67 0.62 24.38
CA ASN A 239 5.31 0.41 23.86
C ASN A 239 4.83 -0.99 24.29
N ALA A 240 3.60 -1.11 24.80
CA ALA A 240 3.00 -2.37 25.20
C ALA A 240 2.92 -3.41 24.07
N TYR A 241 2.73 -3.00 22.82
CA TYR A 241 2.58 -3.90 21.67
C TYR A 241 3.81 -3.98 20.77
N ASP A 242 4.89 -3.28 21.12
CA ASP A 242 6.16 -3.48 20.47
C ASP A 242 6.66 -4.91 20.74
N GLN A 243 6.81 -5.67 19.65
CA GLN A 243 7.27 -7.06 19.67
C GLN A 243 8.77 -7.18 19.97
N ARG A 244 9.53 -6.07 19.89
CA ARG A 244 10.95 -5.99 20.20
C ARG A 244 11.25 -5.33 21.56
N LYS A 245 10.22 -5.00 22.35
CA LYS A 245 10.41 -4.48 23.72
C LYS A 245 11.18 -5.49 24.59
N ALA A 246 11.82 -5.00 25.67
CA ALA A 246 12.43 -5.88 26.66
C ALA A 246 11.40 -6.86 27.24
N ARG A 247 11.78 -8.12 27.44
CA ARG A 247 10.88 -9.19 27.91
C ARG A 247 10.14 -8.84 29.21
N LEU A 248 10.79 -8.11 30.12
CA LEU A 248 10.24 -7.72 31.42
C LEU A 248 9.51 -6.37 31.39
N ALA A 249 9.48 -5.68 30.25
CA ALA A 249 8.77 -4.42 30.11
C ALA A 249 7.27 -4.69 29.92
N THR A 250 6.46 -4.10 30.80
CA THR A 250 4.99 -4.17 30.72
C THR A 250 4.42 -3.31 29.60
N GLY A 251 5.18 -2.30 29.14
CA GLY A 251 4.70 -1.24 28.28
C GLY A 251 4.12 -0.07 29.06
N VAL A 252 4.21 1.10 28.45
CA VAL A 252 3.73 2.39 28.95
C VAL A 252 2.78 2.96 27.90
N ASP A 253 1.53 3.17 28.31
CA ASP A 253 0.53 3.82 27.47
C ASP A 253 0.94 5.27 27.17
N TYR A 254 0.45 5.79 26.05
CA TYR A 254 0.88 7.09 25.56
C TYR A 254 0.55 8.24 26.53
N ASN A 255 -0.57 8.19 27.25
CA ASN A 255 -0.95 9.26 28.19
C ASN A 255 -0.02 9.28 29.41
N THR A 256 0.32 8.11 29.95
CA THR A 256 1.32 8.00 31.01
C THR A 256 2.68 8.49 30.53
N LEU A 257 3.10 8.10 29.33
CA LEU A 257 4.34 8.57 28.72
C LEU A 257 4.38 10.10 28.64
N LEU A 258 3.31 10.76 28.20
CA LEU A 258 3.25 12.23 28.10
C LEU A 258 3.55 12.93 29.44
N GLY A 259 3.14 12.34 30.56
CA GLY A 259 3.38 12.86 31.90
C GLY A 259 4.85 12.78 32.34
N GLN A 260 5.59 11.80 31.83
CA GLN A 260 6.99 11.53 32.18
C GLN A 260 7.96 11.68 31.00
N ARG A 261 7.52 12.30 29.90
CA ARG A 261 8.21 12.29 28.61
C ARG A 261 9.62 12.89 28.64
N LYS A 262 9.87 13.89 29.51
CA LYS A 262 11.19 14.51 29.65
C LYS A 262 12.20 13.55 30.28
N ASP A 263 11.80 12.87 31.35
CA ASP A 263 12.64 11.87 32.02
C ASP A 263 12.82 10.65 31.10
N ALA A 264 11.75 10.22 30.43
CA ALA A 264 11.79 9.18 29.41
C ALA A 264 12.78 9.50 28.29
N ALA A 265 12.70 10.71 27.71
CA ALA A 265 13.61 11.15 26.65
C ALA A 265 15.06 11.14 27.13
N LEU A 266 15.34 11.67 28.33
CA LEU A 266 16.68 11.68 28.91
C LEU A 266 17.23 10.24 29.09
N GLN A 267 16.43 9.33 29.65
CA GLN A 267 16.88 7.96 29.88
C GLN A 267 17.03 7.17 28.58
N CYS A 268 16.16 7.40 27.59
CA CYS A 268 16.23 6.74 26.30
C CYS A 268 17.35 7.28 25.40
N GLU A 269 17.70 8.56 25.51
CA GLU A 269 18.87 9.13 24.82
C GLU A 269 20.16 8.50 25.34
N ARG A 270 20.33 8.42 26.66
CA ARG A 270 21.46 7.72 27.29
C ARG A 270 21.51 6.24 26.90
N ALA A 271 20.37 5.55 26.90
CA ALA A 271 20.30 4.14 26.51
C ALA A 271 20.66 3.93 25.03
N ALA A 272 20.22 4.83 24.15
CA ALA A 272 20.54 4.76 22.72
C ALA A 272 22.02 5.06 22.43
N GLU A 273 22.66 5.92 23.24
CA GLU A 273 24.11 6.17 23.18
C GLU A 273 24.92 4.98 23.68
N GLU A 274 24.48 4.36 24.78
CA GLU A 274 25.14 3.18 25.38
C GLU A 274 24.98 1.93 24.50
N PHE A 275 23.81 1.75 23.88
CA PHE A 275 23.47 0.58 23.07
C PHE A 275 23.00 0.98 21.65
N PRO A 276 23.88 1.50 20.78
CA PRO A 276 23.50 2.07 19.49
C PRO A 276 22.87 1.06 18.51
N ASN A 277 23.16 -0.22 18.67
CA ASN A 277 22.60 -1.30 17.85
C ASN A 277 21.24 -1.81 18.35
N GLU A 278 20.82 -1.40 19.55
CA GLU A 278 19.54 -1.76 20.14
C GLU A 278 18.48 -0.74 19.73
N LEU A 279 17.85 -1.02 18.58
CA LEU A 279 16.90 -0.10 17.94
C LEU A 279 15.68 0.22 18.81
N ARG A 280 15.34 -0.64 19.80
CA ARG A 280 14.22 -0.35 20.69
C ARG A 280 14.42 0.92 21.50
N PHE A 281 15.65 1.29 21.86
CA PHE A 281 15.90 2.54 22.59
C PHE A 281 15.72 3.77 21.69
N GLN A 282 16.08 3.67 20.41
CA GLN A 282 15.80 4.72 19.43
C GLN A 282 14.29 4.89 19.22
N TYR A 283 13.56 3.78 19.13
CA TYR A 283 12.09 3.80 19.03
C TYR A 283 11.44 4.46 20.24
N GLN A 284 11.83 4.05 21.44
CA GLN A 284 11.28 4.60 22.68
C GLN A 284 11.64 6.08 22.88
N LEU A 285 12.85 6.48 22.49
CA LEU A 285 13.24 7.89 22.45
C LEU A 285 12.33 8.68 21.50
N ALA A 286 12.09 8.18 20.29
CA ALA A 286 11.20 8.82 19.32
C ALA A 286 9.77 9.01 19.88
N ARG A 287 9.23 8.00 20.58
CA ARG A 287 7.94 8.11 21.30
C ARG A 287 7.98 9.22 22.36
N ALA A 288 9.04 9.29 23.15
CA ALA A 288 9.16 10.26 24.24
C ALA A 288 9.26 11.71 23.74
N ILE A 289 9.91 11.93 22.60
CA ILE A 289 10.09 13.28 22.04
C ILE A 289 9.01 13.69 21.04
N GLU A 290 8.04 12.83 20.73
CA GLU A 290 7.05 13.06 19.67
C GLU A 290 6.31 14.39 19.79
N LEU A 291 6.00 14.81 21.03
CA LEU A 291 5.35 16.09 21.30
C LEU A 291 6.33 17.27 21.35
N ASP A 292 7.51 17.07 21.92
CA ASP A 292 8.47 18.16 22.18
C ASP A 292 9.30 18.50 20.93
N ASP A 293 9.58 17.50 20.08
CA ASP A 293 10.28 17.64 18.79
C ASP A 293 9.70 16.66 17.73
N PRO A 294 8.54 17.00 17.13
CA PRO A 294 7.87 16.13 16.16
C PRO A 294 8.69 15.92 14.88
N LYS A 295 9.57 16.86 14.52
CA LYS A 295 10.41 16.70 13.31
C LYS A 295 11.48 15.64 13.54
N ARG A 296 12.17 15.70 14.69
CA ARG A 296 13.16 14.70 15.08
C ARG A 296 12.52 13.33 15.28
N ALA A 297 11.37 13.26 15.97
CA ALA A 297 10.63 12.01 16.15
C ALA A 297 10.30 11.34 14.81
N ALA A 298 9.73 12.10 13.85
CA ALA A 298 9.37 11.58 12.54
C ALA A 298 10.59 11.10 11.74
N ALA A 299 11.72 11.81 11.82
CA ALA A 299 12.97 11.38 11.20
C ALA A 299 13.48 10.05 11.80
N MET A 300 13.40 9.92 13.12
CA MET A 300 13.77 8.69 13.82
C MET A 300 12.86 7.51 13.44
N TYR A 301 11.54 7.70 13.43
CA TYR A 301 10.60 6.67 12.98
C TYR A 301 10.86 6.27 11.52
N SER A 302 11.17 7.23 10.65
CA SER A 302 11.53 6.93 9.25
C SER A 302 12.78 6.05 9.16
N ASN A 303 13.80 6.32 9.96
CA ASN A 303 15.01 5.48 10.04
C ASN A 303 14.70 4.07 10.59
N LEU A 304 13.83 3.97 11.59
CA LEU A 304 13.39 2.71 12.17
C LEU A 304 12.56 1.87 11.19
N ILE A 305 11.70 2.50 10.39
CA ILE A 305 10.95 1.87 9.30
C ILE A 305 11.92 1.33 8.23
N ASN A 306 12.95 2.09 7.87
CA ASN A 306 14.00 1.61 6.96
C ASN A 306 14.74 0.38 7.53
N ALA A 307 14.92 0.33 8.85
CA ALA A 307 15.46 -0.82 9.58
C ALA A 307 14.42 -1.93 9.88
N LYS A 308 13.20 -1.83 9.31
CA LYS A 308 12.09 -2.79 9.50
C LYS A 308 11.70 -2.99 10.97
N TYR A 309 11.69 -1.90 11.73
CA TYR A 309 11.16 -1.86 13.09
C TYR A 309 9.65 -1.61 13.05
N LEU A 310 8.86 -2.64 13.34
CA LEU A 310 7.42 -2.66 13.04
C LEU A 310 6.60 -1.61 13.78
N ALA A 311 6.87 -1.38 15.07
CA ALA A 311 6.11 -0.44 15.89
C ALA A 311 6.26 1.03 15.43
N ALA A 312 7.27 1.35 14.62
CA ALA A 312 7.45 2.71 14.09
C ALA A 312 6.43 3.09 13.01
N TYR A 313 5.79 2.11 12.35
CA TYR A 313 4.78 2.35 11.34
C TYR A 313 3.52 3.00 11.92
N ASP A 314 3.03 2.48 13.04
CA ASP A 314 1.86 3.04 13.73
C ASP A 314 2.12 4.48 14.18
N ASN A 315 3.21 4.69 14.91
CA ASN A 315 3.56 6.00 15.44
C ASN A 315 3.72 7.05 14.34
N LEU A 316 4.47 6.78 13.27
CA LEU A 316 4.62 7.73 12.17
C LEU A 316 3.29 7.93 11.42
N GLY A 317 2.52 6.86 11.23
CA GLY A 317 1.18 6.94 10.64
C GLY A 317 0.27 7.86 11.44
N TRP A 318 0.27 7.74 12.77
CA TRP A 318 -0.50 8.58 13.67
C TRP A 318 -0.04 10.04 13.62
N MET A 319 1.27 10.31 13.55
CA MET A 319 1.79 11.67 13.38
C MET A 319 1.23 12.36 12.13
N TYR A 320 1.19 11.67 10.99
CA TYR A 320 0.57 12.18 9.77
C TYR A 320 -0.95 12.38 9.89
N ASN A 321 -1.61 11.70 10.82
CA ASN A 321 -3.03 11.89 11.09
C ASN A 321 -3.33 13.04 12.06
N THR A 322 -2.32 13.87 12.37
CA THR A 322 -2.47 15.07 13.21
C THR A 322 -1.90 16.30 12.52
N GLU A 323 -2.35 17.49 12.92
CA GLU A 323 -1.78 18.76 12.43
C GLU A 323 -0.43 19.11 13.07
N ARG A 324 -0.05 18.42 14.16
CA ARG A 324 1.18 18.68 14.92
C ARG A 324 2.44 18.42 14.09
N PHE A 325 2.35 17.50 13.14
CA PHE A 325 3.42 17.20 12.22
C PHE A 325 3.06 17.70 10.81
N GLY A 326 3.85 18.64 10.29
CA GLY A 326 3.64 19.20 8.94
C GLY A 326 2.52 20.23 8.82
N GLY A 327 1.88 20.64 9.92
CA GLY A 327 0.90 21.74 9.95
C GLY A 327 -0.45 21.43 9.30
N ARG A 328 -0.65 20.21 8.81
CA ARG A 328 -1.88 19.73 8.18
C ARG A 328 -1.98 18.22 8.28
N ILE A 329 -3.21 17.72 8.42
CA ILE A 329 -3.49 16.27 8.41
C ILE A 329 -3.22 15.70 7.01
N ASN A 330 -2.50 14.58 6.95
CA ASN A 330 -2.27 13.79 5.75
C ASN A 330 -2.81 12.36 5.94
N LYS A 331 -4.14 12.22 5.86
CA LYS A 331 -4.85 10.95 6.05
C LYS A 331 -4.38 9.85 5.09
N LEU A 332 -4.00 10.21 3.85
CA LEU A 332 -3.49 9.26 2.86
C LEU A 332 -2.12 8.68 3.27
N ALA A 333 -1.19 9.53 3.69
CA ALA A 333 0.11 9.07 4.18
C ALA A 333 -0.04 8.23 5.46
N ALA A 334 -0.93 8.64 6.37
CA ALA A 334 -1.27 7.90 7.57
C ALA A 334 -1.77 6.48 7.23
N ILE A 335 -2.84 6.35 6.45
CA ILE A 335 -3.43 5.05 6.07
C ILE A 335 -2.40 4.17 5.35
N LYS A 336 -1.54 4.75 4.51
CA LYS A 336 -0.48 4.00 3.82
C LYS A 336 0.48 3.35 4.82
N LEU A 337 1.01 4.14 5.76
CA LEU A 337 1.93 3.64 6.79
C LEU A 337 1.28 2.60 7.69
N LEU A 338 0.06 2.87 8.16
CA LEU A 338 -0.71 1.93 8.98
C LEU A 338 -0.97 0.62 8.24
N ARG A 339 -1.29 0.69 6.95
CA ARG A 339 -1.49 -0.51 6.12
C ARG A 339 -0.21 -1.31 5.94
N GLU A 340 0.92 -0.66 5.71
CA GLU A 340 2.22 -1.32 5.62
C GLU A 340 2.59 -2.01 6.94
N GLY A 341 2.47 -1.31 8.07
CA GLY A 341 2.72 -1.88 9.40
C GLY A 341 1.80 -3.06 9.72
N ALA A 342 0.50 -2.91 9.45
CA ALA A 342 -0.50 -3.95 9.69
C ALA A 342 -0.23 -5.22 8.86
N ILE A 343 0.17 -5.07 7.59
CA ILE A 343 0.56 -6.20 6.73
C ILE A 343 1.81 -6.90 7.26
N LEU A 344 2.78 -6.13 7.79
CA LEU A 344 4.01 -6.67 8.35
C LEU A 344 3.84 -7.30 9.73
N GLY A 345 2.65 -7.24 10.33
CA GLY A 345 2.35 -7.91 11.59
C GLY A 345 2.40 -6.99 12.82
N ASP A 346 2.43 -5.67 12.64
CA ASP A 346 2.39 -4.72 13.75
C ASP A 346 0.98 -4.62 14.37
N PRO A 347 0.78 -4.99 15.66
CA PRO A 347 -0.55 -5.00 16.27
C PRO A 347 -1.21 -3.62 16.37
N ASP A 348 -0.43 -2.59 16.72
CA ASP A 348 -0.91 -1.21 16.83
C ASP A 348 -1.38 -0.70 15.46
N SER A 349 -0.58 -0.92 14.41
CA SER A 349 -0.95 -0.55 13.03
C SER A 349 -2.21 -1.28 12.56
N MET A 350 -2.41 -2.55 12.91
CA MET A 350 -3.66 -3.27 12.60
C MET A 350 -4.87 -2.59 13.26
N HIS A 351 -4.76 -2.24 14.53
CA HIS A 351 -5.81 -1.54 15.25
C HIS A 351 -6.08 -0.15 14.64
N SER A 352 -5.05 0.68 14.48
CA SER A 352 -5.17 2.04 13.95
C SER A 352 -5.67 2.07 12.51
N LEU A 353 -5.28 1.10 11.69
CA LEU A 353 -5.86 0.92 10.36
C LEU A 353 -7.34 0.56 10.43
N GLY A 354 -7.72 -0.36 11.32
CA GLY A 354 -9.11 -0.72 11.56
C GLY A 354 -9.97 0.49 11.94
N VAL A 355 -9.48 1.33 12.86
CA VAL A 355 -10.14 2.59 13.22
C VAL A 355 -10.24 3.53 12.02
N SER A 356 -9.18 3.67 11.23
CA SER A 356 -9.15 4.57 10.07
C SER A 356 -10.09 4.13 8.94
N LEU A 357 -10.35 2.82 8.81
CA LEU A 357 -11.23 2.25 7.78
C LEU A 357 -12.68 2.13 8.23
N TRP A 358 -13.02 2.30 9.51
CA TRP A 358 -14.35 1.96 10.04
C TRP A 358 -15.52 2.58 9.26
N GLU A 359 -15.43 3.86 8.92
CA GLU A 359 -16.49 4.58 8.20
C GLU A 359 -16.56 4.21 6.70
N GLU A 360 -15.42 3.89 6.10
CA GLU A 360 -15.29 3.68 4.64
C GLU A 360 -15.45 2.19 4.26
N ASP A 361 -14.88 1.30 5.06
CA ASP A 361 -14.92 -0.16 4.89
C ASP A 361 -14.96 -0.86 6.27
N PRO A 362 -16.15 -0.95 6.89
CA PRO A 362 -16.31 -1.59 8.20
C PRO A 362 -15.99 -3.08 8.17
N LYS A 363 -16.05 -3.75 7.01
CA LYS A 363 -15.67 -5.17 6.90
C LYS A 363 -14.17 -5.34 7.06
N GLN A 364 -13.38 -4.60 6.28
CA GLN A 364 -11.92 -4.62 6.42
C GLN A 364 -11.51 -4.16 7.82
N ALA A 365 -12.20 -3.16 8.38
CA ALA A 365 -11.92 -2.71 9.75
C ALA A 365 -12.05 -3.85 10.77
N VAL A 366 -13.15 -4.63 10.71
CA VAL A 366 -13.35 -5.80 11.57
C VAL A 366 -12.27 -6.86 11.36
N GLU A 367 -11.88 -7.15 10.12
CA GLU A 367 -10.81 -8.12 9.84
C GLU A 367 -9.48 -7.69 10.48
N TRP A 368 -9.13 -6.40 10.40
CA TRP A 368 -7.92 -5.89 11.04
C TRP A 368 -8.01 -5.92 12.56
N PHE A 369 -9.17 -5.57 13.15
CA PHE A 369 -9.38 -5.74 14.59
C PHE A 369 -9.22 -7.21 15.02
N GLN A 370 -9.81 -8.16 14.30
CA GLN A 370 -9.68 -9.58 14.58
C GLN A 370 -8.23 -10.05 14.51
N ARG A 371 -7.43 -9.54 13.57
CA ARG A 371 -5.99 -9.84 13.49
C ARG A 371 -5.22 -9.27 14.67
N ALA A 372 -5.49 -8.03 15.07
CA ALA A 372 -4.88 -7.41 16.25
C ALA A 372 -5.25 -8.16 17.54
N VAL A 373 -6.49 -8.62 17.68
CA VAL A 373 -6.95 -9.42 18.82
C VAL A 373 -6.21 -10.77 18.93
N LYS A 374 -5.87 -11.40 17.81
CA LYS A 374 -5.04 -12.63 17.81
C LYS A 374 -3.63 -12.39 18.34
N LEU A 375 -3.21 -11.13 18.43
CA LEU A 375 -1.94 -10.67 19.01
C LEU A 375 -2.16 -9.99 20.37
N ASP A 376 -3.26 -10.32 21.05
CA ASP A 376 -3.65 -9.83 22.38
C ASP A 376 -3.83 -8.30 22.49
N HIS A 377 -4.14 -7.62 21.37
CA HIS A 377 -4.35 -6.18 21.36
C HIS A 377 -5.67 -5.77 22.04
N LEU A 378 -5.58 -5.13 23.22
CA LEU A 378 -6.73 -4.89 24.11
C LEU A 378 -7.74 -3.89 23.54
N GLU A 379 -7.29 -2.79 22.92
CA GLU A 379 -8.22 -1.80 22.36
C GLU A 379 -8.94 -2.34 21.12
N ALA A 380 -8.28 -3.20 20.34
CA ALA A 380 -8.92 -3.87 19.21
C ALA A 380 -10.01 -4.83 19.69
N LYS A 381 -9.77 -5.53 20.82
CA LYS A 381 -10.76 -6.39 21.47
C LYS A 381 -11.98 -5.59 21.92
N LYS A 382 -11.78 -4.46 22.61
CA LYS A 382 -12.88 -3.58 23.04
C LYS A 382 -13.70 -3.06 21.86
N ASN A 383 -13.02 -2.65 20.77
CA ASN A 383 -13.70 -2.20 19.56
C ASN A 383 -14.55 -3.33 18.96
N LEU A 384 -14.01 -4.54 18.86
CA LEU A 384 -14.74 -5.69 18.33
C LEU A 384 -15.96 -6.07 19.21
N GLU A 385 -15.80 -6.10 20.54
CA GLU A 385 -16.88 -6.37 21.49
C GLU A 385 -18.01 -5.33 21.38
N LYS A 386 -17.66 -4.05 21.21
CA LYS A 386 -18.63 -2.98 20.99
C LYS A 386 -19.41 -3.19 19.69
N ILE A 387 -18.71 -3.48 18.60
CA ILE A 387 -19.32 -3.74 17.28
C ILE A 387 -20.27 -4.95 17.37
N GLU A 388 -19.86 -6.03 18.03
CA GLU A 388 -20.71 -7.21 18.22
C GLU A 388 -21.96 -6.92 19.05
N ALA A 389 -21.85 -6.08 20.08
CA ALA A 389 -23.00 -5.65 20.89
C ALA A 389 -24.01 -4.83 20.06
N GLU A 390 -23.52 -3.87 19.27
CA GLU A 390 -24.34 -3.06 18.36
C GLU A 390 -25.05 -3.92 17.30
N LEU A 391 -24.34 -4.89 16.71
CA LEU A 391 -24.92 -5.84 15.75
C LEU A 391 -26.01 -6.72 16.35
N LYS A 392 -25.83 -7.17 17.61
CA LYS A 392 -26.87 -7.93 18.33
C LYS A 392 -28.11 -7.09 18.59
N GLN A 393 -27.93 -5.82 18.98
CA GLN A 393 -29.03 -4.91 19.24
C GLN A 393 -29.79 -4.53 17.95
N ALA A 394 -29.09 -4.26 16.85
CA ALA A 394 -29.69 -3.95 15.55
C ALA A 394 -30.53 -5.11 14.99
N ASN A 395 -30.04 -6.35 15.14
CA ASN A 395 -30.78 -7.55 14.75
C ASN A 395 -32.05 -7.80 15.60
N GLN A 396 -32.11 -7.27 16.82
CA GLN A 396 -33.31 -7.37 17.67
C GLN A 396 -34.36 -6.30 17.35
N GLN A 397 -34.02 -5.25 16.59
CA GLN A 397 -34.90 -4.10 16.33
C GLN A 397 -35.43 -3.99 14.89
N GLU A 398 -35.16 -4.97 13.99
CA GLU A 398 -35.59 -4.98 12.58
C GLU A 398 -35.34 -3.66 11.77
N ILE A 399 -34.20 -2.99 11.99
CA ILE A 399 -33.85 -1.78 11.22
C ILE A 399 -32.92 -2.16 10.05
N PHE A 400 -33.40 -2.05 8.80
CA PHE A 400 -32.62 -2.19 7.54
C PHE A 400 -32.45 -0.80 6.87
N PRO A 401 -31.31 -0.47 6.19
CA PRO A 401 -30.75 -1.21 5.05
C PRO A 401 -29.23 -1.54 5.09
N LEU A 402 -28.46 -1.13 6.12
CA LEU A 402 -26.98 -1.23 6.11
C LEU A 402 -26.41 -2.64 6.32
N PHE A 403 -27.20 -3.61 6.77
CA PHE A 403 -26.67 -4.88 7.32
C PHE A 403 -26.81 -6.13 6.44
N ARG A 404 -27.18 -5.99 5.17
CA ARG A 404 -27.15 -7.14 4.21
C ARG A 404 -25.75 -7.67 3.95
N LEU A 405 -24.71 -6.93 4.30
CA LEU A 405 -23.32 -7.20 3.96
C LEU A 405 -22.64 -8.28 4.81
N PHE A 406 -23.19 -8.65 5.97
CA PHE A 406 -22.54 -9.58 6.92
C PHE A 406 -23.06 -11.03 6.85
N LYS A 407 -23.97 -11.36 5.92
CA LYS A 407 -24.67 -12.66 5.91
C LYS A 407 -24.49 -13.55 4.68
N GLN A 408 -23.52 -13.26 3.81
CA GLN A 408 -23.17 -14.19 2.73
C GLN A 408 -21.88 -14.91 3.11
N LYS A 409 -22.06 -16.18 3.46
CA LYS A 409 -21.04 -17.19 3.79
C LYS A 409 -20.14 -17.51 2.61
#